data_AF-A0A7J9RFL8-F1
#
_entry.id   AF-A0A7J9RFL8-F1
#
_cell.length_a   1.000
_cell.length_b   1.000
_cell.length_c   1.000
_cell.angle_alpha   90.00
_cell.angle_beta   90.00
_cell.angle_gamma   90.00
#
_symmetry.space_group_name_H-M   'P 1'
#
loop_
_entity.id
_entity.type
_entity.pdbx_description
1 polymer ?
#
loop_
_entity_poly.entity_id
_entity_poly.type
_entity_poly.pdbx_seq_one_letter_code
_entity_poly.pdbx_strand_id
1 'polypeptide(L)'
;MRAKPAMSAFIMLAILLASSMGCIGLVPAREFMEDLRDPPKMVDVTEKINASHVFTTDITNVQGSTSYSTSQTFDVDANVKEISAYISTQMPLELVLPGIPTEVRYVTATLTDADGNQVWFAEVTETERKMVETFQQPLAEGEWTLNVEARGYGEELANLYKDSFQVLVKIERECWKYPNEDVCSFD
;
A
#
# COMPACT_ATOMS: atom_id res chain seq x y z
N MET A 1 54.66 10.88 -62.47
CA MET A 1 54.17 11.06 -61.08
C MET A 1 53.04 12.09 -61.08
N ARG A 2 51.77 11.70 -60.90
CA ARG A 2 50.64 12.65 -60.81
C ARG A 2 49.50 12.07 -59.94
N ALA A 3 49.81 11.72 -58.68
CA ALA A 3 48.86 11.14 -57.71
C ALA A 3 48.28 12.16 -56.70
N LYS A 4 48.68 13.44 -56.78
CA LYS A 4 48.38 14.45 -55.76
C LYS A 4 46.90 14.91 -55.65
N PRO A 5 46.10 15.05 -56.73
CA PRO A 5 44.72 15.55 -56.58
C PRO A 5 43.73 14.47 -56.09
N ALA A 6 43.97 13.19 -56.42
CA ALA A 6 43.11 12.09 -56.01
C ALA A 6 43.16 11.84 -54.49
N MET A 7 44.33 11.97 -53.89
CA MET A 7 44.51 11.80 -52.44
C MET A 7 43.83 12.93 -51.64
N SER A 8 43.87 14.16 -52.14
CA SER A 8 43.19 15.30 -51.49
C SER A 8 41.67 15.21 -51.58
N ALA A 9 41.13 14.71 -52.69
CA ALA A 9 39.69 14.51 -52.86
C ALA A 9 39.15 13.41 -51.93
N PHE A 10 39.91 12.34 -51.74
CA PHE A 10 39.57 11.27 -50.80
C PHE A 10 39.52 11.76 -49.34
N ILE A 11 40.48 12.59 -48.93
CA ILE A 11 40.53 13.14 -47.57
C ILE A 11 39.35 14.09 -47.32
N MET A 12 39.02 14.97 -48.27
CA MET A 12 37.86 15.87 -48.14
C MET A 12 36.53 15.12 -48.10
N LEU A 13 36.39 14.05 -48.89
CA LEU A 13 35.19 13.22 -48.88
C LEU A 13 35.03 12.47 -47.54
N ALA A 14 36.13 11.98 -46.96
CA ALA A 14 36.12 11.34 -45.64
C ALA A 14 35.71 12.31 -44.52
N ILE A 15 36.18 13.56 -44.57
CA ILE A 15 35.80 14.60 -43.59
C ILE A 15 34.32 14.99 -43.73
N LEU A 16 33.82 15.12 -44.97
CA LEU A 16 32.40 15.39 -45.24
C LEU A 16 31.48 14.26 -44.75
N LEU A 17 31.83 13.01 -45.02
CA LEU A 17 31.10 11.84 -44.51
C LEU A 17 31.10 11.82 -42.98
N ALA A 18 32.25 12.04 -42.34
CA ALA A 18 32.36 12.11 -40.88
C ALA A 18 31.52 13.27 -40.27
N SER A 19 31.42 14.41 -40.95
CA SER A 19 30.61 15.54 -40.49
C SER A 19 29.09 15.31 -40.62
N SER A 20 28.67 14.45 -41.54
CA SER A 20 27.25 14.09 -41.75
C SER A 20 26.72 13.00 -40.81
N MET A 21 27.61 12.33 -40.06
CA MET A 21 27.26 11.38 -38.99
C MET A 21 26.86 12.07 -37.68
N GLY A 22 26.82 13.40 -37.64
CA GLY A 22 26.31 14.15 -36.50
C GLY A 22 24.81 13.91 -36.30
N CYS A 23 24.38 13.85 -35.03
CA CYS A 23 23.02 13.76 -34.47
C CYS A 23 22.10 12.63 -34.98
N ILE A 24 22.04 12.36 -36.29
CA ILE A 24 21.24 11.28 -36.90
C ILE A 24 21.81 9.90 -36.55
N GLY A 25 23.13 9.77 -36.35
CA GLY A 25 23.76 8.53 -35.90
C GLY A 25 23.54 8.21 -34.42
N LEU A 26 23.06 9.17 -33.61
CA LEU A 26 22.83 8.97 -32.18
C LEU A 26 21.48 8.28 -31.89
N VAL A 27 20.49 8.44 -32.78
CA VAL A 27 19.19 7.75 -32.66
C VAL A 27 19.34 6.23 -32.79
N PRO A 28 19.95 5.67 -33.86
CA PRO A 28 20.12 4.22 -33.96
C PRO A 28 21.05 3.67 -32.87
N ALA A 29 22.03 4.46 -32.39
CA ALA A 29 22.85 4.08 -31.25
C ALA A 29 22.04 4.02 -29.93
N ARG A 30 21.06 4.91 -29.74
CA ARG A 30 20.14 4.88 -28.60
C ARG A 30 19.18 3.70 -28.70
N GLU A 31 18.55 3.48 -29.84
CA GLU A 31 17.64 2.35 -30.04
C GLU A 31 18.34 1.00 -29.82
N PHE A 32 19.60 0.87 -30.28
CA PHE A 32 20.41 -0.33 -30.03
C PHE A 32 20.73 -0.53 -28.54
N MET A 33 20.96 0.55 -27.79
CA MET A 33 21.18 0.49 -26.35
C MET A 33 19.88 0.18 -25.58
N GLU A 34 18.72 0.64 -26.04
CA GLU A 34 17.42 0.29 -25.45
C GLU A 34 17.04 -1.17 -25.73
N ASP A 35 17.38 -1.73 -26.88
CA ASP A 35 17.14 -3.15 -27.21
C ASP A 35 18.02 -4.10 -26.38
N LEU A 36 19.19 -3.63 -25.92
CA LEU A 36 20.05 -4.34 -24.98
C LEU A 36 19.54 -4.26 -23.53
N ARG A 37 18.51 -3.46 -23.24
CA ARG A 37 17.92 -3.34 -21.90
C ARG A 37 16.98 -4.52 -21.64
N ASP A 38 17.03 -5.05 -20.42
CA ASP A 38 16.07 -6.07 -20.00
C ASP A 38 14.62 -5.55 -20.13
N PRO A 39 13.67 -6.39 -20.54
CA PRO A 39 12.27 -5.97 -20.65
C PRO A 39 11.69 -5.66 -19.26
N PRO A 40 10.70 -4.75 -19.19
CA PRO A 40 9.98 -4.50 -17.95
C PRO A 40 9.26 -5.76 -17.47
N LYS A 41 9.16 -5.91 -16.15
CA LYS A 41 8.50 -7.06 -15.51
C LYS A 41 7.31 -6.57 -14.71
N MET A 42 6.19 -7.29 -14.80
CA MET A 42 5.07 -7.09 -13.89
C MET A 42 5.43 -7.65 -12.51
N VAL A 43 5.24 -6.83 -11.49
CA VAL A 43 5.47 -7.20 -10.10
C VAL A 43 4.24 -6.84 -9.27
N ASP A 44 3.94 -7.68 -8.28
CA ASP A 44 2.88 -7.40 -7.32
C ASP A 44 3.46 -6.57 -6.17
N VAL A 45 2.82 -5.43 -5.89
CA VAL A 45 3.15 -4.54 -4.78
C VAL A 45 2.01 -4.56 -3.78
N THR A 46 2.38 -4.73 -2.51
CA THR A 46 1.44 -4.74 -1.40
C THR A 46 1.50 -3.43 -0.63
N GLU A 47 0.38 -2.72 -0.59
CA GLU A 47 0.15 -1.60 0.31
C GLU A 47 -0.66 -2.05 1.54
N LYS A 48 -0.44 -1.39 2.67
CA LYS A 48 -1.10 -1.74 3.94
C LYS A 48 -1.60 -0.49 4.65
N ILE A 49 -2.89 -0.47 4.93
CA ILE A 49 -3.55 0.52 5.77
C ILE A 49 -3.74 -0.10 7.16
N ASN A 50 -3.20 0.54 8.20
CA ASN A 50 -3.20 0.02 9.56
C ASN A 50 -3.90 1.00 10.51
N ALA A 51 -4.97 0.56 11.13
CA ALA A 51 -5.65 1.26 12.22
C ALA A 51 -5.49 0.42 13.49
N SER A 52 -4.70 0.91 14.44
CA SER A 52 -4.43 0.20 15.70
C SER A 52 -4.45 1.14 16.88
N HIS A 53 -4.93 0.66 18.02
CA HIS A 53 -4.99 1.45 19.24
C HIS A 53 -4.80 0.56 20.47
N VAL A 54 -4.20 1.14 21.51
CA VAL A 54 -4.07 0.53 22.84
C VAL A 54 -4.79 1.46 23.81
N PHE A 55 -5.81 0.93 24.48
CA PHE A 55 -6.61 1.72 25.39
C PHE A 55 -5.82 2.01 26.67
N THR A 56 -5.97 3.24 27.15
CA THR A 56 -5.45 3.71 28.43
C THR A 56 -6.51 4.57 29.10
N THR A 57 -6.55 4.55 30.42
CA THR A 57 -7.49 5.32 31.24
C THR A 57 -6.70 6.22 32.17
N ASP A 58 -7.26 7.39 32.46
CA ASP A 58 -6.65 8.33 33.38
C ASP A 58 -6.76 7.81 34.83
N ILE A 59 -5.78 8.17 35.66
CA ILE A 59 -5.66 7.80 37.08
C ILE A 59 -6.88 8.21 37.93
N THR A 60 -7.68 9.15 37.44
CA THR A 60 -8.94 9.58 38.07
C THR A 60 -10.14 8.70 37.73
N ASN A 61 -10.02 7.83 36.72
CA ASN A 61 -11.10 6.97 36.23
C ASN A 61 -10.59 5.62 35.69
N VAL A 62 -9.91 4.87 36.55
CA VAL A 62 -9.31 3.54 36.24
C VAL A 62 -10.36 2.50 35.80
N GLN A 63 -11.62 2.68 36.22
CA GLN A 63 -12.76 1.83 35.86
C GLN A 63 -13.56 2.37 34.67
N GLY A 64 -13.14 3.46 34.03
CA GLY A 64 -13.85 4.05 32.90
C GLY A 64 -13.43 3.44 31.58
N SER A 65 -14.38 3.15 30.68
CA SER A 65 -14.04 2.81 29.29
C SER A 65 -13.69 4.07 28.50
N THR A 66 -12.70 3.99 27.62
CA THR A 66 -12.36 5.05 26.66
C THR A 66 -12.82 4.68 25.26
N SER A 67 -13.31 5.65 24.49
CA SER A 67 -13.70 5.46 23.09
C SER A 67 -12.62 5.99 22.15
N TYR A 68 -12.44 5.30 21.04
CA TYR A 68 -11.54 5.65 19.95
C TYR A 68 -12.29 5.52 18.63
N SER A 69 -12.12 6.49 17.74
CA SER A 69 -12.62 6.37 16.37
C SER A 69 -11.59 6.93 15.39
N THR A 70 -11.48 6.28 14.23
CA THR A 70 -10.61 6.72 13.13
C THR A 70 -11.27 6.40 11.80
N SER A 71 -11.05 7.27 10.83
CA SER A 71 -11.44 7.06 9.44
C SER A 71 -10.19 7.23 8.57
N GLN A 72 -9.96 6.30 7.65
CA GLN A 72 -8.84 6.35 6.71
C GLN A 72 -9.37 6.05 5.31
N THR A 73 -8.90 6.78 4.31
CA THR A 73 -9.28 6.55 2.90
C THR A 73 -8.08 6.06 2.08
N PHE A 74 -8.37 5.34 1.00
CA PHE A 74 -7.37 4.90 0.02
C PHE A 74 -8.00 4.75 -1.36
N ASP A 75 -7.20 4.96 -2.41
CA ASP A 75 -7.67 4.90 -3.79
C ASP A 75 -7.55 3.49 -4.38
N VAL A 76 -8.58 3.08 -5.10
CA VAL A 76 -8.66 1.82 -5.85
C VAL A 76 -8.79 2.14 -7.33
N ASP A 77 -7.89 1.59 -8.13
CA ASP A 77 -7.87 1.71 -9.60
C ASP A 77 -7.85 0.33 -10.27
N ALA A 78 -7.84 0.32 -11.60
CA ALA A 78 -7.82 -0.90 -12.41
C ALA A 78 -6.61 -1.82 -12.14
N ASN A 79 -5.52 -1.29 -11.56
CA ASN A 79 -4.31 -2.05 -11.25
C ASN A 79 -4.43 -2.78 -9.90
N VAL A 80 -5.46 -2.51 -9.10
CA VAL A 80 -5.75 -3.27 -7.88
C VAL A 80 -6.37 -4.62 -8.24
N LYS A 81 -5.70 -5.69 -7.79
CA LYS A 81 -6.16 -7.07 -7.97
C LYS A 81 -7.02 -7.55 -6.81
N GLU A 82 -6.56 -7.25 -5.61
CA GLU A 82 -7.07 -7.86 -4.40
C GLU A 82 -7.03 -6.88 -3.23
N ILE A 83 -8.12 -6.84 -2.46
CA ILE A 83 -8.20 -6.12 -1.19
C ILE A 83 -8.53 -7.15 -0.11
N SER A 84 -7.73 -7.21 0.94
CA SER A 84 -7.94 -8.14 2.05
C SER A 84 -8.06 -7.37 3.36
N ALA A 85 -9.18 -7.55 4.08
CA ALA A 85 -9.45 -6.91 5.35
C ALA A 85 -9.30 -7.89 6.52
N TYR A 86 -8.75 -7.42 7.63
CA TYR A 86 -8.44 -8.22 8.80
C TYR A 86 -8.62 -7.41 10.09
N ILE A 87 -9.15 -8.07 11.13
CA ILE A 87 -9.26 -7.52 12.48
C ILE A 87 -8.70 -8.49 13.53
N SER A 88 -7.88 -7.95 14.42
CA SER A 88 -7.38 -8.61 15.62
C SER A 88 -7.64 -7.76 16.84
N THR A 89 -8.10 -8.38 17.91
CA THR A 89 -8.36 -7.71 19.18
C THR A 89 -7.72 -8.48 20.33
N GLN A 90 -7.31 -7.77 21.37
CA GLN A 90 -6.86 -8.32 22.63
C GLN A 90 -7.63 -7.59 23.72
N MET A 91 -8.57 -8.27 24.36
CA MET A 91 -9.47 -7.67 25.36
C MET A 91 -9.46 -8.46 26.67
N PRO A 92 -8.30 -8.55 27.36
CA PRO A 92 -8.10 -9.51 28.45
C PRO A 92 -8.82 -9.16 29.76
N LEU A 93 -9.50 -8.02 29.87
CA LEU A 93 -10.09 -7.53 31.14
C LEU A 93 -10.88 -8.59 31.92
N GLU A 94 -11.67 -9.42 31.24
CA GLU A 94 -12.51 -10.45 31.89
C GLU A 94 -11.67 -11.54 32.59
N LEU A 95 -10.46 -11.81 32.08
CA LEU A 95 -9.50 -12.72 32.72
C LEU A 95 -8.88 -12.12 33.99
N VAL A 96 -8.88 -10.79 34.12
CA VAL A 96 -8.18 -10.06 35.18
C VAL A 96 -9.13 -9.58 36.28
N LEU A 97 -10.34 -9.11 35.91
CA LEU A 97 -11.34 -8.56 36.84
C LEU A 97 -12.74 -9.14 36.54
N PRO A 98 -13.14 -10.24 37.20
CA PRO A 98 -14.47 -10.80 37.03
C PRO A 98 -15.55 -9.85 37.59
N GLY A 99 -16.59 -9.59 36.81
CA GLY A 99 -17.75 -8.77 37.23
C GLY A 99 -17.79 -7.33 36.70
N ILE A 100 -16.82 -6.91 35.88
CA ILE A 100 -16.93 -5.66 35.11
C ILE A 100 -17.86 -5.90 33.91
N PRO A 101 -18.82 -5.01 33.61
CA PRO A 101 -19.69 -5.13 32.45
C PRO A 101 -18.86 -5.17 31.16
N THR A 102 -18.91 -6.29 30.44
CA THR A 102 -18.21 -6.48 29.15
C THR A 102 -18.99 -5.89 27.98
N GLU A 103 -20.30 -5.68 28.14
CA GLU A 103 -21.25 -5.18 27.13
C GLU A 103 -20.90 -3.78 26.59
N VAL A 104 -20.02 -3.04 27.25
CA VAL A 104 -19.56 -1.71 26.84
C VAL A 104 -18.28 -1.74 25.98
N ARG A 105 -17.66 -2.92 25.77
CA ARG A 105 -16.42 -3.04 25.00
C ARG A 105 -16.71 -3.59 23.62
N TYR A 106 -16.21 -2.91 22.61
CA TYR A 106 -16.34 -3.34 21.23
C TYR A 106 -15.25 -2.73 20.36
N VAL A 107 -14.96 -3.40 19.25
CA VAL A 107 -14.25 -2.85 18.11
C VAL A 107 -15.11 -3.17 16.90
N THR A 108 -15.61 -2.14 16.25
CA THR A 108 -16.33 -2.20 14.99
C THR A 108 -15.46 -1.62 13.88
N ALA A 109 -15.33 -2.37 12.80
CA ALA A 109 -14.62 -1.95 11.61
C ALA A 109 -15.52 -2.14 10.39
N THR A 110 -15.61 -1.10 9.58
CA THR A 110 -16.44 -1.04 8.39
C THR A 110 -15.60 -0.59 7.21
N LEU A 111 -15.63 -1.36 6.12
CA LEU A 111 -15.04 -0.96 4.84
C LEU A 111 -16.16 -0.63 3.87
N THR A 112 -16.08 0.58 3.30
CA THR A 112 -17.02 1.08 2.30
C THR A 112 -16.29 1.28 0.98
N ASP A 113 -16.87 0.76 -0.10
CA ASP A 113 -16.34 0.91 -1.45
C ASP A 113 -16.64 2.30 -2.05
N ALA A 114 -16.10 2.57 -3.23
CA ALA A 114 -16.28 3.84 -3.95
C ALA A 114 -17.75 4.11 -4.37
N ASP A 115 -18.57 3.07 -4.49
CA ASP A 115 -20.01 3.18 -4.80
C ASP A 115 -20.86 3.49 -3.55
N GLY A 116 -20.24 3.49 -2.36
CA GLY A 116 -20.90 3.72 -1.09
C GLY A 116 -21.49 2.45 -0.45
N ASN A 117 -21.17 1.26 -0.98
CA ASN A 117 -21.61 0.00 -0.39
C ASN A 117 -20.67 -0.43 0.73
N GLN A 118 -21.26 -0.94 1.82
CA GLN A 118 -20.51 -1.62 2.86
C GLN A 118 -20.12 -3.02 2.38
N VAL A 119 -18.85 -3.18 2.00
CA VAL A 119 -18.32 -4.47 1.50
C VAL A 119 -17.80 -5.36 2.61
N TRP A 120 -17.41 -4.78 3.74
CA TRP A 120 -16.95 -5.53 4.91
C TRP A 120 -17.43 -4.89 6.20
N PHE A 121 -17.79 -5.74 7.16
CA PHE A 121 -18.13 -5.33 8.51
C PHE A 121 -17.68 -6.38 9.51
N ALA A 122 -16.97 -5.94 10.54
CA ALA A 122 -16.57 -6.79 11.63
C ALA A 122 -16.81 -6.09 12.97
N GLU A 123 -17.54 -6.78 13.85
CA GLU A 123 -17.74 -6.38 15.25
C GLU A 123 -17.15 -7.44 16.18
N VAL A 124 -16.29 -7.02 17.10
CA VAL A 124 -15.61 -7.92 18.05
C VAL A 124 -15.66 -7.31 19.45
N THR A 125 -16.09 -8.10 20.44
CA THR A 125 -16.26 -7.68 21.84
C THR A 125 -15.32 -8.39 22.81
N GLU A 126 -14.56 -9.37 22.32
CA GLU A 126 -13.70 -10.24 23.12
C GLU A 126 -12.31 -10.36 22.49
N THR A 127 -11.41 -11.15 23.09
CA THR A 127 -10.11 -11.45 22.48
C THR A 127 -10.30 -12.40 21.31
N GLU A 128 -10.43 -11.85 20.10
CA GLU A 128 -10.63 -12.63 18.89
C GLU A 128 -9.77 -12.13 17.74
N ARG A 129 -9.47 -13.06 16.85
CA ARG A 129 -8.94 -12.80 15.52
C ARG A 129 -9.93 -13.37 14.51
N LYS A 130 -10.63 -12.49 13.79
CA LYS A 130 -11.53 -12.93 12.72
C LYS A 130 -10.76 -13.29 11.46
N MET A 131 -11.38 -14.14 10.63
CA MET A 131 -10.80 -14.56 9.36
C MET A 131 -10.64 -13.36 8.41
N VAL A 132 -9.67 -13.48 7.50
CA VAL A 132 -9.42 -12.49 6.45
C VAL A 132 -10.54 -12.59 5.42
N GLU A 133 -11.17 -11.46 5.12
CA GLU A 133 -12.08 -11.36 3.99
C GLU A 133 -11.34 -10.73 2.82
N THR A 134 -11.41 -11.41 1.67
CA THR A 134 -10.65 -11.09 0.47
C THR A 134 -11.62 -10.77 -0.67
N PHE A 135 -11.43 -9.60 -1.27
CA PHE A 135 -12.22 -9.07 -2.37
C PHE A 135 -11.35 -9.06 -3.64
N GLN A 136 -11.88 -9.63 -4.72
CA GLN A 136 -11.23 -9.71 -6.03
C GLN A 136 -12.10 -9.07 -7.10
N GLN A 137 -11.51 -8.80 -8.27
CA GLN A 137 -12.19 -8.10 -9.37
C GLN A 137 -13.55 -8.74 -9.76
N PRO A 138 -14.55 -7.91 -10.13
CA PRO A 138 -14.48 -6.45 -10.29
C PRO A 138 -14.56 -5.70 -8.95
N LEU A 139 -13.62 -4.79 -8.71
CA LEU A 139 -13.61 -3.86 -7.58
C LEU A 139 -14.14 -2.50 -8.05
N ALA A 140 -14.90 -1.81 -7.19
CA ALA A 140 -15.34 -0.44 -7.51
C ALA A 140 -14.12 0.51 -7.53
N GLU A 141 -13.88 1.14 -8.67
CA GLU A 141 -12.80 2.12 -8.81
C GLU A 141 -13.17 3.45 -8.14
N GLY A 142 -12.24 4.04 -7.40
CA GLY A 142 -12.43 5.29 -6.66
C GLY A 142 -11.93 5.22 -5.23
N GLU A 143 -12.39 6.16 -4.41
CA GLU A 143 -11.97 6.28 -3.00
C GLU A 143 -12.74 5.28 -2.11
N TRP A 144 -12.01 4.42 -1.42
CA TRP A 144 -12.54 3.50 -0.43
C TRP A 144 -12.29 4.06 0.97
N THR A 145 -13.19 3.75 1.90
CA THR A 145 -13.13 4.28 3.28
C THR A 145 -13.13 3.15 4.30
N LEU A 146 -12.10 3.11 5.15
CA LEU A 146 -12.05 2.29 6.35
C LEU A 146 -12.45 3.14 7.57
N ASN A 147 -13.56 2.78 8.20
CA ASN A 147 -14.01 3.36 9.46
C ASN A 147 -13.83 2.36 10.60
N VAL A 148 -13.20 2.79 11.68
CA VAL A 148 -13.03 1.99 12.89
C VAL A 148 -13.54 2.78 14.08
N GLU A 149 -14.47 2.19 14.82
CA GLU A 149 -14.95 2.70 16.10
C GLU A 149 -14.70 1.64 17.16
N ALA A 150 -14.24 2.07 18.32
CA ALA A 150 -13.89 1.13 19.37
C ALA A 150 -14.07 1.74 20.74
N ARG A 151 -14.33 0.89 21.72
CA ARG A 151 -14.38 1.23 23.13
C ARG A 151 -13.75 0.11 23.93
N GLY A 152 -12.84 0.46 24.83
CA GLY A 152 -12.10 -0.50 25.64
C GLY A 152 -11.62 0.11 26.95
N TYR A 153 -10.93 -0.72 27.73
CA TYR A 153 -10.34 -0.33 29.00
C TYR A 153 -8.83 -0.54 28.95
N GLY A 154 -8.09 0.25 29.71
CA GLY A 154 -6.69 -0.07 29.96
C GLY A 154 -6.13 0.74 31.10
N GLU A 155 -5.36 0.09 31.95
CA GLU A 155 -4.87 0.65 33.20
C GLU A 155 -3.36 0.93 33.07
N GLU A 156 -2.92 2.10 33.54
CA GLU A 156 -1.54 2.59 33.32
C GLU A 156 -0.65 2.56 34.58
N LEU A 157 -1.19 2.49 35.80
CA LEU A 157 -0.40 2.49 37.03
C LEU A 157 0.37 1.18 37.23
N ALA A 158 -0.29 0.04 37.09
CA ALA A 158 0.26 -1.30 37.31
C ALA A 158 0.41 -2.11 36.00
N ASN A 159 -0.15 -1.60 34.90
CA ASN A 159 -0.12 -2.22 33.57
C ASN A 159 -0.63 -3.67 33.58
N LEU A 160 -1.65 -3.94 34.41
CA LEU A 160 -2.19 -5.28 34.63
C LEU A 160 -3.11 -5.73 33.49
N TYR A 161 -3.82 -4.78 32.87
CA TYR A 161 -4.71 -5.04 31.74
C TYR A 161 -4.73 -3.82 30.81
N LYS A 162 -4.64 -4.08 29.50
CA LYS A 162 -4.86 -3.09 28.44
C LYS A 162 -5.55 -3.78 27.27
N ASP A 163 -6.75 -3.32 26.95
CA ASP A 163 -7.41 -3.72 25.72
C ASP A 163 -6.66 -3.07 24.54
N SER A 164 -6.58 -3.78 23.42
CA SER A 164 -5.97 -3.26 22.20
C SER A 164 -6.58 -3.91 20.97
N PHE A 165 -6.45 -3.24 19.84
CA PHE A 165 -6.87 -3.79 18.56
C PHE A 165 -5.95 -3.37 17.43
N GLN A 166 -6.04 -4.14 16.34
CA GLN A 166 -5.43 -3.85 15.06
C GLN A 166 -6.39 -4.25 13.95
N VAL A 167 -6.72 -3.28 13.10
CA VAL A 167 -7.43 -3.48 11.84
C VAL A 167 -6.45 -3.20 10.72
N LEU A 168 -6.30 -4.16 9.80
CA LEU A 168 -5.38 -4.09 8.69
C LEU A 168 -6.14 -4.31 7.39
N VAL A 169 -5.97 -3.39 6.44
CA VAL A 169 -6.39 -3.59 5.05
C VAL A 169 -5.13 -3.73 4.20
N LYS A 170 -5.03 -4.85 3.50
CA LYS A 170 -3.94 -5.15 2.56
C LYS A 170 -4.48 -4.94 1.14
N ILE A 171 -3.78 -4.14 0.35
CA ILE A 171 -4.15 -3.82 -1.03
C ILE A 171 -3.03 -4.38 -1.91
N GLU A 172 -3.37 -5.27 -2.84
CA GLU A 172 -2.43 -5.88 -3.77
C GLU A 172 -2.64 -5.32 -5.16
N ARG A 173 -1.58 -4.72 -5.70
CA ARG A 173 -1.56 -3.98 -6.96
C ARG A 173 -0.52 -4.57 -7.90
N GLU A 174 -0.82 -4.61 -9.19
CA GLU A 174 0.20 -4.84 -10.22
C GLU A 174 0.85 -3.53 -10.63
N CYS A 175 2.16 -3.58 -10.84
CA CYS A 175 2.87 -2.48 -11.48
C CYS A 175 4.04 -2.99 -12.34
N TRP A 176 4.46 -2.14 -13.28
CA TRP A 176 5.61 -2.40 -14.13
C TRP A 176 6.88 -1.95 -13.43
N LYS A 177 7.82 -2.89 -13.26
CA LYS A 177 9.17 -2.60 -12.78
C LYS A 177 10.16 -2.60 -13.93
N TYR A 178 10.75 -1.42 -14.17
CA TYR A 178 11.84 -1.27 -15.12
C TYR A 178 13.19 -1.59 -14.47
N PRO A 179 14.18 -2.14 -15.20
CA PRO A 179 15.45 -2.62 -14.62
C PRO A 179 16.30 -1.55 -13.93
N ASN A 180 16.15 -0.29 -14.34
CA ASN A 180 16.96 0.84 -13.87
C ASN A 180 16.17 1.78 -12.94
N GLU A 181 14.98 1.38 -12.52
CA GLU A 181 14.10 2.18 -11.66
C GLU A 181 13.84 1.43 -10.35
N ASP A 182 14.03 2.14 -9.24
CA ASP A 182 13.75 1.59 -7.91
C ASP A 182 12.24 1.59 -7.58
N VAL A 183 11.49 2.47 -8.25
CA VAL A 183 10.04 2.64 -8.09
C VAL A 183 9.33 1.98 -9.27
N CYS A 184 8.20 1.32 -9.02
CA CYS A 184 7.40 0.77 -10.10
C CYS A 184 6.39 1.79 -10.64
N SER A 185 6.07 1.65 -11.93
CA SER A 185 5.11 2.51 -12.62
C SER A 185 3.77 1.81 -12.74
N PHE A 186 2.70 2.56 -12.45
CA PHE A 186 1.33 2.17 -12.76
C PHE A 186 1.02 2.69 -14.17
N ASP A 187 0.34 1.88 -14.98
CA ASP A 187 -0.16 2.26 -16.31
C ASP A 187 -1.64 2.67 -16.21
#